data_AF-A0A7W1HHA7-F1
#
_entry.id   AF-A0A7W1HHA7-F1
#
_cell.length_a   1.000
_cell.length_b   1.000
_cell.length_c   1.000
_cell.angle_alpha   90.00
_cell.angle_beta   90.00
_cell.angle_gamma   90.00
#
_symmetry.space_group_name_H-M   'P 1'
#
loop_
_entity.id
_entity.type
_entity.pdbx_description
1 polymer ?
#
loop_
_entity_poly.entity_id
_entity_poly.type
_entity_poly.pdbx_seq_one_letter_code
_entity_poly.pdbx_strand_id
1 'polypeptide(L)'
;AYLGAAPLVELLKAGADIVITGRVADPSLTVAPCIVHHGWSLDDYDRIAQATVAGHLLECGTQVTGGVSSDWLTHFSSVQEAANCSFPFVEMSSDGTFVITKPDAGAGRVDEQTVKEQLLYEIGDPGEYLSPDAKVSFLGIQLENVGNNRVRVSGAQGQAPTSTYKVSATYKNGYKTEAMLAIFGPEANVKAKLCGEIILQRVADAGFKIEKSLVECLGCGDVVGGVVPNVGKNTLECVLRVAVADSRREALECFAREIAPLVTSGPQGITGYTSGRPHLRQVFGYWPCLVERINVTPRIQIV
;
A
#
# COMPACT_ATOMS: atom_id res chain seq x y z
N ALA A 1 -13.40 -0.14 -13.72
CA ALA A 1 -12.90 1.23 -13.87
C ALA A 1 -12.89 1.90 -12.51
N TYR A 2 -11.95 2.81 -12.27
CA TYR A 2 -11.97 3.74 -11.14
C TYR A 2 -12.80 4.96 -11.54
N LEU A 3 -13.99 5.08 -10.96
CA LEU A 3 -14.93 6.18 -11.18
C LEU A 3 -14.53 7.42 -10.37
N GLY A 4 -15.03 8.58 -10.79
CA GLY A 4 -14.85 9.85 -10.07
C GLY A 4 -16.00 10.19 -9.12
N ALA A 5 -16.00 11.43 -8.66
CA ALA A 5 -16.93 12.01 -7.69
C ALA A 5 -18.34 12.27 -8.23
N ALA A 6 -18.52 12.41 -9.55
CA ALA A 6 -19.82 12.78 -10.14
C ALA A 6 -21.03 11.94 -9.65
N PRO A 7 -21.02 10.59 -9.69
CA PRO A 7 -22.13 9.79 -9.17
C PRO A 7 -22.35 9.94 -7.65
N LEU A 8 -21.30 10.28 -6.90
CA LEU A 8 -21.39 10.52 -5.46
C LEU A 8 -22.05 11.87 -5.19
N VAL A 9 -21.70 12.90 -5.96
CA VAL A 9 -22.33 14.21 -5.91
C VAL A 9 -23.82 14.12 -6.19
N GLU A 10 -24.25 13.30 -7.16
CA GLU A 10 -25.67 13.07 -7.44
C GLU A 10 -26.41 12.49 -6.23
N LEU A 11 -25.86 11.45 -5.60
CA LEU A 11 -26.44 10.82 -4.41
C LEU A 11 -26.52 11.79 -3.23
N LEU A 12 -25.45 12.53 -2.97
CA LEU A 12 -25.38 13.50 -1.87
C LEU A 12 -26.37 14.66 -2.09
N LYS A 13 -26.49 15.19 -3.32
CA LYS A 13 -27.48 16.23 -3.66
C LYS A 13 -28.92 15.75 -3.53
N ALA A 14 -29.15 14.45 -3.70
CA ALA A 14 -30.45 13.83 -3.50
C ALA A 14 -30.77 13.55 -2.02
N GLY A 15 -29.91 13.96 -1.09
CA GLY A 15 -30.14 13.88 0.35
C GLY A 15 -29.63 12.60 1.00
N ALA A 16 -28.73 11.83 0.36
CA ALA A 16 -28.10 10.69 1.00
C ALA A 16 -27.14 11.14 2.12
N ASP A 17 -27.36 10.67 3.34
CA ASP A 17 -26.45 10.90 4.47
C ASP A 17 -25.19 10.03 4.41
N ILE A 18 -25.30 8.83 3.85
CA ILE A 18 -24.22 7.85 3.71
C ILE A 18 -24.23 7.30 2.28
N VAL A 19 -23.07 7.33 1.63
CA VAL A 19 -22.88 6.75 0.30
C VAL A 19 -21.96 5.54 0.40
N ILE A 20 -22.46 4.37 0.03
CA ILE A 20 -21.67 3.15 -0.14
C ILE A 20 -21.39 2.98 -1.63
N THR A 21 -20.12 2.98 -2.03
CA THR A 21 -19.72 2.92 -3.43
C THR A 21 -18.78 1.75 -3.71
N GLY A 22 -18.66 1.40 -4.99
CA GLY A 22 -17.75 0.38 -5.50
C GLY A 22 -16.37 0.98 -5.84
N ARG A 23 -15.94 0.77 -7.09
CA ARG A 23 -14.64 1.23 -7.59
C ARG A 23 -14.68 2.72 -7.93
N VAL A 24 -14.46 3.56 -6.93
CA VAL A 24 -14.21 5.00 -7.05
C VAL A 24 -12.77 5.28 -6.67
N ALA A 25 -12.16 6.33 -7.23
CA ALA A 25 -10.84 6.75 -6.79
C ALA A 25 -10.92 7.33 -5.38
N ASP A 26 -9.96 6.96 -4.54
CA ASP A 26 -9.96 7.31 -3.13
C ASP A 26 -10.08 8.83 -2.89
N PRO A 27 -9.42 9.73 -3.67
CA PRO A 27 -9.58 11.16 -3.47
C PRO A 27 -11.00 11.66 -3.80
N SER A 28 -11.70 10.96 -4.69
CA SER A 28 -13.07 11.32 -5.10
C SER A 28 -14.07 11.24 -3.94
N LEU A 29 -13.76 10.45 -2.91
CA LEU A 29 -14.53 10.39 -1.66
C LEU A 29 -14.50 11.72 -0.89
N THR A 30 -13.42 12.50 -1.06
CA THR A 30 -13.26 13.84 -0.50
C THR A 30 -13.77 14.92 -1.46
N VAL A 31 -13.52 14.76 -2.77
CA VAL A 31 -13.99 15.72 -3.80
C VAL A 31 -15.51 15.85 -3.79
N ALA A 32 -16.25 14.74 -3.71
CA ALA A 32 -17.72 14.76 -3.76
C ALA A 32 -18.38 15.60 -2.66
N PRO A 33 -18.09 15.42 -1.35
CA PRO A 33 -18.67 16.25 -0.31
C PRO A 33 -18.22 17.71 -0.41
N CYS A 34 -16.98 18.00 -0.82
CA CYS A 34 -16.53 19.39 -1.04
C CYS A 34 -17.35 20.10 -2.12
N ILE A 35 -17.60 19.44 -3.26
CA ILE A 35 -18.44 19.96 -4.34
C ILE A 35 -19.85 20.27 -3.83
N VAL A 36 -20.46 19.36 -3.08
CA VAL A 36 -21.84 19.53 -2.60
C VAL A 36 -21.93 20.63 -1.56
N HIS A 37 -21.02 20.64 -0.59
CA HIS A 37 -21.04 21.59 0.52
C HIS A 37 -20.78 23.03 0.06
N HIS A 38 -19.79 23.24 -0.82
CA HIS A 38 -19.41 24.58 -1.28
C HIS A 38 -20.08 24.99 -2.59
N GLY A 39 -20.89 24.13 -3.19
CA GLY A 39 -21.60 24.41 -4.44
C GLY A 39 -20.68 24.57 -5.66
N TRP A 40 -19.51 23.93 -5.66
CA TRP A 40 -18.56 24.02 -6.77
C TRP A 40 -19.09 23.33 -8.03
N SER A 41 -18.59 23.77 -9.18
CA SER A 41 -18.87 23.09 -10.45
C SER A 41 -17.94 21.89 -10.65
N LEU A 42 -18.38 20.89 -11.40
CA LEU A 42 -17.57 19.72 -11.77
C LEU A 42 -16.44 20.05 -12.78
N ASP A 43 -16.50 21.21 -13.41
CA ASP A 43 -15.46 21.74 -14.30
C ASP A 43 -14.57 22.81 -13.63
N ASP A 44 -14.75 23.04 -12.34
CA ASP A 44 -13.90 23.89 -11.53
C ASP A 44 -12.63 23.15 -11.10
N TYR A 45 -11.77 22.91 -12.09
CA TYR A 45 -10.67 21.98 -11.94
C TYR A 45 -9.68 22.40 -10.85
N ASP A 46 -9.47 23.69 -10.61
CA ASP A 46 -8.57 24.15 -9.54
C ASP A 46 -9.11 23.80 -8.16
N ARG A 47 -10.40 24.00 -7.89
CA ARG A 47 -11.00 23.58 -6.62
C ARG A 47 -11.07 22.05 -6.48
N ILE A 48 -11.32 21.35 -7.57
CA ILE A 48 -11.27 19.88 -7.61
C ILE A 48 -9.86 19.36 -7.35
N ALA A 49 -8.83 20.02 -7.89
CA ALA A 49 -7.43 19.69 -7.64
C ALA A 49 -7.09 19.83 -6.17
N GLN A 50 -7.49 20.92 -5.52
CA GLN A 50 -7.30 21.09 -4.08
C GLN A 50 -7.97 19.99 -3.26
N ALA A 51 -9.24 19.67 -3.57
CA ALA A 51 -9.94 18.60 -2.87
C ALA A 51 -9.36 17.21 -3.17
N THR A 52 -8.77 17.02 -4.35
CA THR A 52 -8.04 15.79 -4.71
C THR A 52 -6.77 15.67 -3.85
N VAL A 53 -6.01 16.76 -3.66
CA VAL A 53 -4.85 16.76 -2.77
C VAL A 53 -5.26 16.52 -1.32
N ALA A 54 -6.36 17.12 -0.86
CA ALA A 54 -6.92 16.85 0.46
C ALA A 54 -7.31 15.37 0.61
N GLY A 55 -7.96 14.77 -0.40
CA GLY A 55 -8.27 13.35 -0.43
C GLY A 55 -7.02 12.47 -0.35
N HIS A 56 -6.03 12.75 -1.18
CA HIS A 56 -4.72 12.07 -1.17
C HIS A 56 -4.06 12.11 0.22
N LEU A 57 -4.17 13.23 0.94
CA LEU A 57 -3.64 13.35 2.31
C LEU A 57 -4.44 12.57 3.37
N LEU A 58 -5.71 12.31 3.15
CA LEU A 58 -6.59 11.55 4.06
C LEU A 58 -6.51 10.04 3.86
N GLU A 59 -5.96 9.60 2.73
CA GLU A 59 -5.83 8.20 2.36
C GLU A 59 -4.82 7.42 3.21
N CYS A 60 -4.88 6.08 3.11
CA CYS A 60 -3.92 5.15 3.71
C CYS A 60 -3.77 5.19 5.24
N GLY A 61 -4.59 6.00 5.93
CA GLY A 61 -4.81 5.95 7.36
C GLY A 61 -4.05 7.02 8.14
N THR A 62 -3.04 6.62 8.92
CA THR A 62 -2.34 7.51 9.87
C THR A 62 -1.05 8.10 9.30
N GLN A 63 -0.81 8.00 7.99
CA GLN A 63 0.48 8.36 7.40
C GLN A 63 0.79 9.85 7.54
N VAL A 64 -0.16 10.73 7.19
CA VAL A 64 -0.01 12.18 7.37
C VAL A 64 0.07 12.61 8.84
N THR A 65 -0.35 11.74 9.77
CA THR A 65 -0.25 11.95 11.22
C THR A 65 0.98 11.26 11.84
N GLY A 66 1.92 10.80 11.00
CA GLY A 66 3.22 10.27 11.40
C GLY A 66 3.30 8.73 11.52
N GLY A 67 2.22 8.01 11.25
CA GLY A 67 2.13 6.55 11.41
C GLY A 67 2.96 5.73 10.42
N VAL A 68 3.37 6.31 9.29
CA VAL A 68 4.28 5.69 8.29
C VAL A 68 5.43 6.65 7.95
N SER A 69 5.86 7.47 8.92
CA SER A 69 6.95 8.40 8.68
C SER A 69 8.31 7.71 8.66
N SER A 70 9.28 8.27 7.91
CA SER A 70 10.67 7.81 8.00
C SER A 70 11.27 8.02 9.39
N ASP A 71 10.72 8.97 10.17
CA ASP A 71 11.17 9.30 11.51
C ASP A 71 10.25 8.71 12.61
N TRP A 72 9.52 7.63 12.28
CA TRP A 72 8.52 6.98 13.14
C TRP A 72 8.98 6.75 14.59
N LEU A 73 10.22 6.28 14.78
CA LEU A 73 10.79 6.02 16.11
C LEU A 73 10.98 7.28 16.96
N THR A 74 11.08 8.46 16.32
CA THR A 74 11.18 9.75 17.01
C THR A 74 9.81 10.40 17.23
N HIS A 75 8.80 9.97 16.48
CA HIS A 75 7.43 10.53 16.55
C HIS A 75 6.64 10.03 17.74
N PHE A 76 6.98 8.86 18.27
CA PHE A 76 6.24 8.23 19.37
C PHE A 76 7.16 7.98 20.55
N SER A 77 6.78 8.50 21.72
CA SER A 77 7.52 8.37 22.97
C SER A 77 7.15 7.12 23.77
N SER A 78 6.04 6.45 23.41
CA SER A 78 5.58 5.23 24.08
C SER A 78 4.78 4.32 23.16
N VAL A 79 4.66 3.04 23.54
CA VAL A 79 3.81 2.05 22.85
C VAL A 79 2.35 2.51 22.82
N GLN A 80 1.86 3.09 23.93
CA GLN A 80 0.48 3.58 23.99
C GLN A 80 0.25 4.71 23.00
N GLU A 81 1.22 5.61 22.82
CA GLU A 81 1.13 6.70 21.86
C GLU A 81 1.11 6.16 20.42
N ALA A 82 2.05 5.27 20.08
CA ALA A 82 2.11 4.63 18.77
C ALA A 82 0.82 3.85 18.43
N ALA A 83 0.25 3.14 19.42
CA ALA A 83 -0.98 2.37 19.25
C ALA A 83 -2.23 3.24 19.07
N ASN A 84 -2.21 4.50 19.49
CA ASN A 84 -3.34 5.43 19.41
C ASN A 84 -3.09 6.59 18.44
N CYS A 85 -2.21 6.40 17.44
CA CYS A 85 -2.01 7.39 16.40
C CYS A 85 -3.33 7.69 15.69
N SER A 86 -3.70 8.97 15.61
CA SER A 86 -5.02 9.38 15.14
C SER A 86 -5.11 9.40 13.62
N PHE A 87 -6.28 9.09 13.09
CA PHE A 87 -6.58 9.43 11.69
C PHE A 87 -6.69 10.96 11.52
N PRO A 88 -6.31 11.48 10.35
CA PRO A 88 -6.43 12.90 10.04
C PRO A 88 -7.88 13.30 9.70
N PHE A 89 -8.13 14.61 9.72
CA PHE A 89 -9.27 15.22 9.04
C PHE A 89 -8.85 16.54 8.37
N VAL A 90 -9.66 16.98 7.41
CA VAL A 90 -9.43 18.21 6.65
C VAL A 90 -10.51 19.23 6.95
N GLU A 91 -10.10 20.48 7.17
CA GLU A 91 -10.98 21.64 7.18
C GLU A 91 -10.86 22.37 5.84
N MET A 92 -11.83 22.16 4.96
CA MET A 92 -11.83 22.69 3.58
C MET A 92 -12.54 24.04 3.50
N SER A 93 -11.85 25.07 3.01
CA SER A 93 -12.43 26.40 2.74
C SER A 93 -13.13 26.43 1.38
N SER A 94 -14.02 27.40 1.17
CA SER A 94 -14.79 27.53 -0.08
C SER A 94 -13.96 27.93 -1.31
N ASP A 95 -12.75 28.46 -1.10
CA ASP A 95 -11.77 28.75 -2.15
C ASP A 95 -10.90 27.53 -2.51
N GLY A 96 -11.10 26.40 -1.84
CA GLY A 96 -10.31 25.18 -2.01
C GLY A 96 -9.06 25.12 -1.14
N THR A 97 -8.64 26.20 -0.47
CA THR A 97 -7.55 26.11 0.50
C THR A 97 -8.00 25.33 1.73
N PHE A 98 -7.11 24.56 2.34
CA PHE A 98 -7.52 23.69 3.44
C PHE A 98 -6.46 23.56 4.52
N VAL A 99 -6.88 23.09 5.69
CA VAL A 99 -6.00 22.70 6.79
C VAL A 99 -6.13 21.19 6.99
N ILE A 100 -5.00 20.48 6.91
CA ILE A 100 -4.91 19.08 7.34
C ILE A 100 -4.50 19.06 8.82
N THR A 101 -5.22 18.27 9.62
CA THR A 101 -5.03 18.20 11.07
C THR A 101 -5.47 16.84 11.59
N LYS A 102 -5.37 16.64 12.91
CA LYS A 102 -5.87 15.46 13.62
C LYS A 102 -6.70 15.88 14.84
N PRO A 103 -7.49 14.97 15.45
CA PRO A 103 -8.13 15.23 16.74
C PRO A 103 -7.11 15.58 17.84
N ASP A 104 -7.47 16.51 18.72
CA ASP A 104 -6.61 16.96 19.83
C ASP A 104 -6.31 15.84 20.83
N ALA A 105 -7.32 15.01 21.12
CA ALA A 105 -7.25 13.97 22.15
C ALA A 105 -6.39 12.75 21.74
N GLY A 106 -6.08 12.59 20.46
CA GLY A 106 -5.36 11.41 19.97
C GLY A 106 -3.89 11.68 19.68
N ALA A 107 -3.10 10.61 19.58
CA ALA A 107 -1.67 10.70 19.35
C ALA A 107 -1.30 10.97 17.88
N GLY A 108 0.00 11.11 17.61
CA GLY A 108 0.55 11.43 16.30
C GLY A 108 0.93 12.90 16.18
N ARG A 109 1.47 13.25 15.01
CA ARG A 109 2.02 14.56 14.68
C ARG A 109 1.60 14.93 13.27
N VAL A 110 1.11 16.15 13.07
CA VAL A 110 0.87 16.69 11.73
C VAL A 110 1.73 17.93 11.56
N ASP A 111 2.66 17.88 10.63
CA ASP A 111 3.43 19.04 10.24
C ASP A 111 3.90 18.95 8.80
N GLU A 112 4.66 19.95 8.36
CA GLU A 112 5.19 19.98 6.99
C GLU A 112 5.92 18.70 6.57
N GLN A 113 6.62 18.02 7.48
CA GLN A 113 7.37 16.82 7.13
C GLN A 113 6.40 15.66 6.85
N THR A 114 5.49 15.39 7.78
CA THR A 114 4.52 14.28 7.61
C THR A 114 3.59 14.52 6.43
N VAL A 115 3.25 15.79 6.16
CA VAL A 115 2.48 16.19 4.98
C VAL A 115 3.27 15.97 3.69
N LYS A 116 4.55 16.35 3.63
CA LYS A 116 5.40 16.09 2.45
C LYS A 116 5.58 14.59 2.19
N GLU A 117 5.79 13.79 3.23
CA GLU A 117 5.91 12.34 3.12
C GLU A 117 4.64 11.70 2.53
N GLN A 118 3.46 12.13 2.97
CA GLN A 118 2.19 11.67 2.39
C GLN A 118 1.97 12.22 0.97
N LEU A 119 2.30 13.48 0.69
CA LEU A 119 2.15 14.04 -0.66
C LEU A 119 2.98 13.29 -1.71
N LEU A 120 4.14 12.73 -1.34
CA LEU A 120 5.01 11.99 -2.25
C LEU A 120 4.63 10.50 -2.36
N TYR A 121 3.77 10.01 -1.48
CA TYR A 121 3.35 8.61 -1.46
C TYR A 121 2.56 8.26 -2.72
N GLU A 122 2.96 7.18 -3.41
CA GLU A 122 2.32 6.66 -4.63
C GLU A 122 2.15 7.67 -5.79
N ILE A 123 2.94 8.76 -5.78
CA ILE A 123 2.98 9.72 -6.88
C ILE A 123 4.03 9.31 -7.90
N GLY A 124 3.58 9.13 -9.16
CA GLY A 124 4.45 8.93 -10.31
C GLY A 124 4.98 10.26 -10.86
N ASP A 125 4.15 10.95 -11.63
CA ASP A 125 4.44 12.30 -12.13
C ASP A 125 3.67 13.34 -11.28
N PRO A 126 4.35 14.14 -10.44
CA PRO A 126 3.71 15.17 -9.63
C PRO A 126 3.17 16.35 -10.47
N GLY A 127 3.61 16.53 -11.71
CA GLY A 127 3.09 17.54 -12.62
C GLY A 127 1.79 17.12 -13.31
N GLU A 128 1.58 15.82 -13.48
CA GLU A 128 0.44 15.22 -14.19
C GLU A 128 -0.16 14.03 -13.41
N TYR A 129 -0.62 14.27 -12.19
CA TYR A 129 -1.36 13.26 -11.43
C TYR A 129 -2.75 13.03 -12.05
N LEU A 130 -2.95 11.84 -12.62
CA LEU A 130 -4.18 11.49 -13.33
C LEU A 130 -5.25 10.93 -12.38
N SER A 131 -6.18 11.78 -11.94
CA SER A 131 -7.43 11.40 -11.24
C SER A 131 -8.61 11.32 -12.22
N PRO A 132 -9.67 10.52 -11.93
CA PRO A 132 -10.89 10.54 -12.73
C PRO A 132 -11.62 11.89 -12.71
N ASP A 133 -11.39 12.75 -11.71
CA ASP A 133 -12.07 14.04 -11.57
C ASP A 133 -11.33 15.18 -12.25
N ALA A 134 -9.99 15.20 -12.16
CA ALA A 134 -9.13 16.18 -12.81
C ALA A 134 -7.73 15.59 -13.04
N LYS A 135 -6.96 16.18 -13.96
CA LYS A 135 -5.50 16.06 -13.89
C LYS A 135 -5.00 17.10 -12.88
N VAL A 136 -4.14 16.70 -11.96
CA VAL A 136 -3.71 17.55 -10.85
C VAL A 136 -2.20 17.76 -10.91
N SER A 137 -1.80 19.02 -10.81
CA SER A 137 -0.40 19.38 -10.60
C SER A 137 -0.15 19.69 -9.13
N PHE A 138 0.80 18.96 -8.55
CA PHE A 138 1.28 19.11 -7.18
C PHE A 138 2.46 20.09 -7.09
N LEU A 139 3.02 20.51 -8.23
CA LEU A 139 4.25 21.31 -8.30
C LEU A 139 4.12 22.70 -7.67
N GLY A 140 2.90 23.26 -7.65
CA GLY A 140 2.61 24.56 -7.05
C GLY A 140 2.27 24.52 -5.56
N ILE A 141 2.19 23.33 -4.94
CA ILE A 141 1.68 23.19 -3.58
C ILE A 141 2.55 23.96 -2.59
N GLN A 142 1.89 24.77 -1.76
CA GLN A 142 2.50 25.48 -0.64
C GLN A 142 1.96 24.91 0.67
N LEU A 143 2.87 24.70 1.61
CA LEU A 143 2.58 24.23 2.95
C LEU A 143 2.96 25.31 3.96
N GLU A 144 2.06 25.59 4.89
CA GLU A 144 2.29 26.53 5.97
C GLU A 144 1.93 25.87 7.30
N ASN A 145 2.91 25.72 8.18
CA ASN A 145 2.67 25.28 9.55
C ASN A 145 1.92 26.38 10.32
N VAL A 146 0.66 26.13 10.69
CA VAL A 146 -0.16 27.07 11.48
C VAL A 146 -0.24 26.68 12.96
N GLY A 147 0.62 25.75 13.40
CA GLY A 147 0.79 25.32 14.78
C GLY A 147 -0.22 24.25 15.23
N ASN A 148 0.02 23.63 16.38
CA ASN A 148 -0.90 22.67 17.02
C ASN A 148 -1.36 21.51 16.12
N ASN A 149 -0.43 20.87 15.41
CA ASN A 149 -0.75 19.79 14.46
C ASN A 149 -1.63 20.21 13.28
N ARG A 150 -1.43 21.43 12.78
CA ARG A 150 -2.21 21.97 11.67
C ARG A 150 -1.27 22.49 10.60
N VAL A 151 -1.48 22.03 9.37
CA VAL A 151 -0.76 22.50 8.19
C VAL A 151 -1.78 23.01 7.19
N ARG A 152 -1.66 24.28 6.83
CA ARG A 152 -2.43 24.86 5.72
C ARG A 152 -1.79 24.44 4.40
N VAL A 153 -2.62 23.99 3.48
CA VAL A 153 -2.23 23.52 2.14
C VAL A 153 -2.96 24.34 1.10
N SER A 154 -2.23 24.74 0.05
CA SER A 154 -2.76 25.51 -1.08
C SER A 154 -1.91 25.30 -2.33
N GLY A 155 -2.29 25.92 -3.45
CA GLY A 155 -1.47 25.93 -4.67
C GLY A 155 -1.57 24.70 -5.60
N ALA A 156 -2.44 23.72 -5.31
CA ALA A 156 -2.76 22.67 -6.29
C ALA A 156 -3.48 23.27 -7.51
N GLN A 157 -3.15 22.78 -8.71
CA GLN A 157 -3.72 23.26 -9.97
C GLN A 157 -4.38 22.12 -10.73
N GLY A 158 -5.53 22.39 -11.35
CA GLY A 158 -6.32 21.39 -12.05
C GLY A 158 -6.42 21.62 -13.55
N GLN A 159 -6.55 20.52 -14.28
CA GLN A 159 -6.94 20.53 -15.68
C GLN A 159 -8.01 19.48 -15.92
N ALA A 160 -8.70 19.59 -17.07
CA ALA A 160 -9.69 18.62 -17.49
C ALA A 160 -9.14 17.17 -17.42
N PRO A 161 -9.91 16.22 -16.89
CA PRO A 161 -9.47 14.84 -16.76
C PRO A 161 -9.35 14.16 -18.14
N THR A 162 -8.64 13.04 -18.19
CA THR A 162 -8.49 12.30 -19.46
C THR A 162 -9.80 11.67 -19.94
N SER A 163 -9.91 11.36 -21.24
CA SER A 163 -11.06 10.66 -21.83
C SER A 163 -11.17 9.18 -21.45
N THR A 164 -10.32 8.70 -20.54
CA THR A 164 -10.26 7.31 -20.08
C THR A 164 -10.35 7.21 -18.56
N TYR A 165 -10.72 6.02 -18.08
CA TYR A 165 -10.58 5.61 -16.69
C TYR A 165 -9.46 4.58 -16.56
N LYS A 166 -8.75 4.64 -15.42
CA LYS A 166 -7.85 3.56 -14.99
C LYS A 166 -8.67 2.33 -14.61
N VAL A 167 -8.16 1.15 -14.98
CA VAL A 167 -8.75 -0.15 -14.62
C VAL A 167 -7.64 -1.02 -14.04
N SER A 168 -7.91 -1.56 -12.84
CA SER A 168 -7.13 -2.66 -12.27
C SER A 168 -7.87 -3.96 -12.57
N ALA A 169 -7.46 -4.64 -13.65
CA ALA A 169 -7.99 -5.95 -13.98
C ALA A 169 -7.12 -7.03 -13.31
N THR A 170 -7.77 -8.10 -12.85
CA THR A 170 -7.08 -9.25 -12.26
C THR A 170 -7.48 -10.52 -12.98
N TYR A 171 -6.52 -11.44 -13.10
CA TYR A 171 -6.73 -12.74 -13.74
C TYR A 171 -6.02 -13.84 -12.95
N LYS A 172 -6.52 -15.08 -13.01
CA LYS A 172 -5.87 -16.21 -12.34
C LYS A 172 -4.50 -16.46 -12.97
N ASN A 173 -3.45 -16.48 -12.16
CA ASN A 173 -2.07 -16.59 -12.63
C ASN A 173 -1.28 -17.63 -11.82
N GLY A 174 -1.81 -18.86 -11.74
CA GLY A 174 -1.19 -19.96 -11.02
C GLY A 174 -1.29 -19.84 -9.50
N TYR A 175 -0.36 -20.47 -8.80
CA TYR A 175 -0.35 -20.60 -7.35
C TYR A 175 0.97 -20.08 -6.77
N LYS A 176 0.96 -19.71 -5.49
CA LYS A 176 2.16 -19.46 -4.72
C LYS A 176 2.05 -20.04 -3.32
N THR A 177 3.18 -20.37 -2.73
CA THR A 177 3.29 -20.67 -1.30
C THR A 177 4.65 -20.21 -0.80
N GLU A 178 4.75 -19.99 0.51
CA GLU A 178 6.00 -19.60 1.14
C GLU A 178 6.12 -20.29 2.49
N ALA A 179 7.35 -20.64 2.86
CA ALA A 179 7.68 -21.20 4.16
C ALA A 179 8.75 -20.35 4.82
N MET A 180 8.67 -20.26 6.15
CA MET A 180 9.67 -19.59 6.97
C MET A 180 10.18 -20.53 8.06
N LEU A 181 11.50 -20.53 8.27
CA LEU A 181 12.17 -21.30 9.33
C LEU A 181 13.21 -20.40 9.99
N ALA A 182 13.26 -20.38 11.31
CA ALA A 182 14.32 -19.70 12.04
C ALA A 182 15.56 -20.60 12.08
N ILE A 183 16.71 -20.05 11.70
CA ILE A 183 18.00 -20.73 11.66
C ILE A 183 18.93 -20.02 12.63
N PHE A 184 19.55 -20.78 13.54
CA PHE A 184 20.42 -20.24 14.58
C PHE A 184 21.73 -21.02 14.73
N GLY A 185 22.69 -20.43 15.42
CA GLY A 185 24.05 -20.92 15.57
C GLY A 185 25.02 -20.35 14.53
N PRO A 186 26.30 -20.75 14.56
CA PRO A 186 27.32 -20.20 13.65
C PRO A 186 26.92 -20.31 12.18
N GLU A 187 27.24 -19.27 11.41
CA GLU A 187 26.98 -19.19 9.97
C GLU A 187 25.50 -19.38 9.60
N ALA A 188 24.56 -18.89 10.44
CA ALA A 188 23.13 -19.09 10.27
C ALA A 188 22.63 -18.71 8.85
N ASN A 189 23.15 -17.62 8.28
CA ASN A 189 22.80 -17.17 6.94
C ASN A 189 23.27 -18.12 5.83
N VAL A 190 24.47 -18.70 5.97
CA VAL A 190 25.00 -19.69 5.03
C VAL A 190 24.16 -20.96 5.11
N LYS A 191 23.87 -21.43 6.34
CA LYS A 191 22.99 -22.58 6.58
C LYS A 191 21.59 -22.35 6.01
N ALA A 192 21.02 -21.16 6.18
CA ALA A 192 19.70 -20.79 5.67
C ALA A 192 19.63 -20.90 4.13
N LYS A 193 20.60 -20.31 3.42
CA LYS A 193 20.65 -20.39 1.95
C LYS A 193 20.77 -21.83 1.46
N LEU A 194 21.69 -22.60 2.07
CA LEU A 194 21.83 -24.03 1.75
C LEU A 194 20.56 -24.84 2.06
N CYS A 195 19.86 -24.53 3.15
CA CYS A 195 18.58 -25.16 3.47
C CYS A 195 17.51 -24.89 2.40
N GLY A 196 17.41 -23.66 1.91
CA GLY A 196 16.51 -23.31 0.81
C GLY A 196 16.86 -24.07 -0.47
N GLU A 197 18.15 -24.19 -0.79
CA GLU A 197 18.64 -24.97 -1.93
C GLU A 197 18.33 -26.47 -1.78
N ILE A 198 18.52 -27.05 -0.59
CA ILE A 198 18.18 -28.45 -0.30
C ILE A 198 16.68 -28.70 -0.53
N ILE A 199 15.81 -27.80 -0.07
CA ILE A 199 14.36 -27.92 -0.29
C ILE A 199 14.06 -27.93 -1.79
N LEU A 200 14.59 -26.96 -2.55
CA LEU A 200 14.35 -26.87 -3.99
C LEU A 200 14.92 -28.07 -4.75
N GLN A 201 16.08 -28.60 -4.32
CA GLN A 201 16.68 -29.80 -4.90
C GLN A 201 15.80 -31.03 -4.68
N ARG A 202 15.28 -31.25 -3.45
CA ARG A 202 14.37 -32.37 -3.17
C ARG A 202 13.09 -32.32 -4.00
N VAL A 203 12.56 -31.12 -4.22
CA VAL A 203 11.39 -30.91 -5.10
C VAL A 203 11.73 -31.23 -6.55
N ALA A 204 12.93 -30.85 -7.02
CA ALA A 204 13.41 -31.19 -8.35
C ALA A 204 13.63 -32.71 -8.53
N ASP A 205 14.22 -33.38 -7.53
CA ASP A 205 14.42 -34.84 -7.51
C ASP A 205 13.10 -35.60 -7.53
N ALA A 206 12.04 -35.02 -6.94
CA ALA A 206 10.67 -35.53 -7.03
C ALA A 206 9.99 -35.27 -8.40
N GLY A 207 10.72 -34.71 -9.37
CA GLY A 207 10.25 -34.47 -10.74
C GLY A 207 9.64 -33.07 -10.97
N PHE A 208 9.69 -32.17 -9.98
CA PHE A 208 9.12 -30.83 -10.10
C PHE A 208 10.22 -29.76 -10.15
N LYS A 209 10.52 -29.27 -11.35
CA LYS A 209 11.27 -28.00 -11.49
C LYS A 209 10.31 -26.83 -11.33
N ILE A 210 10.46 -26.06 -10.25
CA ILE A 210 9.62 -24.90 -9.92
C ILE A 210 9.87 -23.76 -10.93
N GLU A 211 8.79 -23.14 -11.43
CA GLU A 211 8.87 -22.01 -12.38
C GLU A 211 9.55 -20.77 -11.79
N LYS A 212 9.17 -20.38 -10.56
CA LYS A 212 9.72 -19.21 -9.87
C LYS A 212 9.99 -19.54 -8.41
N SER A 213 11.21 -19.31 -7.96
CA SER A 213 11.61 -19.51 -6.57
C SER A 213 12.45 -18.34 -6.07
N LEU A 214 12.32 -18.01 -4.79
CA LEU A 214 13.11 -17.01 -4.10
C LEU A 214 13.51 -17.58 -2.72
N VAL A 215 14.81 -17.57 -2.44
CA VAL A 215 15.39 -17.97 -1.15
C VAL A 215 16.01 -16.73 -0.51
N GLU A 216 15.55 -16.39 0.68
CA GLU A 216 15.97 -15.18 1.40
C GLU A 216 16.31 -15.49 2.86
N CYS A 217 17.22 -14.70 3.39
CA CYS A 217 17.67 -14.67 4.78
C CYS A 217 17.20 -13.34 5.39
N LEU A 218 16.02 -13.35 6.01
CA LEU A 218 15.49 -12.18 6.69
C LEU A 218 16.36 -11.88 7.92
N GLY A 219 16.74 -10.60 8.07
CA GLY A 219 17.75 -10.15 9.03
C GLY A 219 19.18 -10.13 8.47
N CYS A 220 19.41 -10.65 7.25
CA CYS A 220 20.75 -10.77 6.64
C CYS A 220 20.94 -9.85 5.42
N GLY A 221 20.09 -8.84 5.26
CA GLY A 221 20.16 -7.88 4.16
C GLY A 221 19.39 -8.23 2.90
N ASP A 222 18.86 -9.45 2.75
CA ASP A 222 18.15 -9.86 1.53
C ASP A 222 16.85 -9.04 1.28
N VAL A 223 16.22 -8.49 2.33
CA VAL A 223 15.03 -7.61 2.23
C VAL A 223 15.38 -6.18 1.82
N VAL A 224 16.62 -5.76 2.05
CA VAL A 224 17.11 -4.39 1.83
C VAL A 224 18.34 -4.42 0.93
N GLY A 225 18.20 -5.10 -0.22
CA GLY A 225 19.29 -5.35 -1.16
C GLY A 225 20.08 -4.08 -1.50
N GLY A 226 21.41 -4.13 -1.34
CA GLY A 226 22.31 -3.00 -1.57
C GLY A 226 22.45 -2.01 -0.41
N VAL A 227 21.63 -2.11 0.64
CA VAL A 227 21.70 -1.24 1.82
C VAL A 227 22.60 -1.84 2.90
N VAL A 228 22.38 -3.12 3.24
CA VAL A 228 23.18 -3.83 4.24
C VAL A 228 24.28 -4.61 3.53
N PRO A 229 25.57 -4.32 3.78
CA PRO A 229 26.67 -5.09 3.19
C PRO A 229 26.63 -6.54 3.72
N ASN A 230 27.07 -7.49 2.88
CA ASN A 230 27.04 -8.93 3.15
C ASN A 230 27.30 -9.27 4.62
N VAL A 231 26.24 -9.71 5.31
CA VAL A 231 26.30 -10.14 6.70
C VAL A 231 27.13 -11.42 6.72
N GLY A 232 28.39 -11.33 7.16
CA GLY A 232 29.38 -12.38 7.00
C GLY A 232 29.09 -13.65 7.83
N LYS A 233 30.14 -14.47 8.02
CA LYS A 233 30.11 -15.75 8.75
C LYS A 233 29.70 -15.64 10.24
N ASN A 234 29.58 -14.43 10.77
CA ASN A 234 29.26 -14.16 12.17
C ASN A 234 27.75 -14.06 12.45
N THR A 235 26.88 -14.34 11.47
CA THR A 235 25.43 -14.35 11.69
C THR A 235 25.05 -15.53 12.59
N LEU A 236 24.51 -15.23 13.77
CA LEU A 236 24.09 -16.24 14.76
C LEU A 236 22.62 -16.63 14.66
N GLU A 237 21.80 -15.81 14.02
CA GLU A 237 20.37 -16.02 13.89
C GLU A 237 19.85 -15.32 12.63
N CYS A 238 18.93 -15.98 11.93
CA CYS A 238 18.17 -15.40 10.82
C CYS A 238 16.89 -16.17 10.57
N VAL A 239 15.99 -15.64 9.73
CA VAL A 239 14.84 -16.38 9.24
C VAL A 239 15.05 -16.70 7.77
N LEU A 240 15.14 -18.00 7.45
CA LEU A 240 15.01 -18.49 6.09
C LEU A 240 13.57 -18.26 5.62
N ARG A 241 13.39 -17.56 4.49
CA ARG A 241 12.14 -17.55 3.72
C ARG A 241 12.39 -18.23 2.38
N VAL A 242 11.58 -19.23 2.05
CA VAL A 242 11.55 -19.81 0.70
C VAL A 242 10.16 -19.60 0.12
N ALA A 243 10.08 -18.77 -0.91
CA ALA A 243 8.85 -18.50 -1.64
C ALA A 243 8.91 -19.15 -3.02
N VAL A 244 7.84 -19.83 -3.41
CA VAL A 244 7.71 -20.49 -4.71
C VAL A 244 6.39 -20.13 -5.38
N ALA A 245 6.41 -20.02 -6.70
CA ALA A 245 5.23 -19.86 -7.53
C ALA A 245 5.33 -20.74 -8.78
N ASP A 246 4.20 -21.34 -9.14
CA ASP A 246 4.09 -22.27 -10.27
C ASP A 246 2.64 -22.31 -10.77
N SER A 247 2.46 -22.56 -12.06
CA SER A 247 1.14 -22.80 -12.65
C SER A 247 0.51 -24.11 -12.14
N ARG A 248 1.34 -25.09 -11.77
CA ARG A 248 0.94 -26.43 -11.29
C ARG A 248 0.82 -26.43 -9.77
N ARG A 249 -0.35 -26.82 -9.27
CA ARG A 249 -0.63 -26.86 -7.83
C ARG A 249 0.19 -27.97 -7.16
N GLU A 250 0.30 -29.13 -7.80
CA GLU A 250 0.99 -30.32 -7.34
C GLU A 250 2.48 -30.08 -7.07
N ALA A 251 3.12 -29.21 -7.85
CA ALA A 251 4.51 -28.81 -7.64
C ALA A 251 4.69 -28.07 -6.30
N LEU A 252 3.73 -27.19 -5.97
CA LEU A 252 3.73 -26.45 -4.70
C LEU A 252 3.33 -27.33 -3.51
N GLU A 253 2.46 -28.31 -3.72
CA GLU A 253 2.13 -29.31 -2.70
C GLU A 253 3.35 -30.21 -2.40
N CYS A 254 4.15 -30.54 -3.42
CA CYS A 254 5.44 -31.20 -3.24
C CYS A 254 6.38 -30.35 -2.39
N PHE A 255 6.58 -29.09 -2.78
CA PHE A 255 7.36 -28.13 -1.99
C PHE A 255 6.91 -28.03 -0.52
N ALA A 256 5.60 -27.91 -0.28
CA ALA A 256 5.06 -27.78 1.07
C ALA A 256 5.36 -29.00 1.97
N ARG A 257 5.52 -30.20 1.38
CA ARG A 257 5.89 -31.42 2.10
C ARG A 257 7.38 -31.46 2.48
N GLU A 258 8.25 -30.78 1.74
CA GLU A 258 9.70 -30.79 1.96
C GLU A 258 10.17 -29.87 3.11
N ILE A 259 9.29 -28.99 3.62
CA ILE A 259 9.64 -28.04 4.68
C ILE A 259 9.91 -28.73 6.02
N ALA A 260 8.97 -29.54 6.51
CA ALA A 260 9.08 -30.17 7.82
C ALA A 260 10.25 -31.18 7.92
N PRO A 261 10.51 -32.05 6.92
CA PRO A 261 11.66 -32.96 6.95
C PRO A 261 13.01 -32.26 7.10
N LEU A 262 13.14 -31.00 6.67
CA LEU A 262 14.39 -30.25 6.84
C LEU A 262 14.78 -30.10 8.33
N VAL A 263 13.82 -30.04 9.25
CA VAL A 263 14.08 -29.85 10.69
C VAL A 263 14.87 -31.02 11.28
N THR A 264 14.57 -32.25 10.85
CA THR A 264 15.19 -33.49 11.36
C THR A 264 16.22 -34.08 10.39
N SER A 265 16.34 -33.52 9.19
CA SER A 265 17.22 -34.03 8.12
C SER A 265 17.95 -32.89 7.40
N GLY A 266 18.27 -31.84 8.16
CA GLY A 266 19.03 -30.66 7.77
C GLY A 266 20.09 -30.32 8.82
N PRO A 267 20.73 -29.16 8.74
CA PRO A 267 21.72 -28.74 9.73
C PRO A 267 21.12 -28.53 11.12
N GLN A 268 21.95 -28.59 12.15
CA GLN A 268 21.54 -28.23 13.51
C GLN A 268 21.18 -26.75 13.60
N GLY A 269 20.20 -26.46 14.47
CA GLY A 269 19.76 -25.10 14.78
C GLY A 269 18.62 -24.60 13.89
N ILE A 270 17.55 -25.39 13.76
CA ILE A 270 16.34 -25.03 13.00
C ILE A 270 15.14 -25.06 13.94
N THR A 271 14.33 -23.99 13.93
CA THR A 271 13.07 -23.89 14.68
C THR A 271 12.01 -23.10 13.88
N GLY A 272 10.85 -22.84 14.48
CA GLY A 272 9.73 -22.13 13.83
C GLY A 272 8.87 -22.99 12.91
N TYR A 273 9.02 -24.31 12.96
CA TYR A 273 8.30 -25.29 12.13
C TYR A 273 6.90 -25.69 12.64
N THR A 274 6.49 -25.17 13.80
CA THR A 274 5.25 -25.58 14.49
C THR A 274 3.98 -24.98 13.88
N SER A 275 4.11 -24.08 12.92
CA SER A 275 3.01 -23.48 12.15
C SER A 275 2.39 -24.42 11.11
N GLY A 276 2.93 -25.64 10.97
CA GLY A 276 2.42 -26.65 10.04
C GLY A 276 2.92 -26.48 8.61
N ARG A 277 2.26 -27.14 7.65
CA ARG A 277 2.62 -27.03 6.23
C ARG A 277 2.19 -25.66 5.68
N PRO A 278 3.01 -25.02 4.84
CA PRO A 278 2.66 -23.73 4.26
C PRO A 278 1.41 -23.85 3.38
N HIS A 279 0.51 -22.87 3.49
CA HIS A 279 -0.72 -22.84 2.71
C HIS A 279 -0.46 -22.40 1.27
N LEU A 280 -1.08 -23.10 0.32
CA LEU A 280 -1.08 -22.71 -1.09
C LEU A 280 -2.14 -21.63 -1.32
N ARG A 281 -1.75 -20.56 -2.01
CA ARG A 281 -2.61 -19.43 -2.35
C ARG A 281 -2.73 -19.31 -3.86
N GLN A 282 -3.94 -19.04 -4.36
CA GLN A 282 -4.14 -18.63 -5.75
C GLN A 282 -3.45 -17.28 -5.95
N VAL A 283 -2.66 -17.16 -7.01
CA VAL A 283 -2.13 -15.87 -7.45
C VAL A 283 -3.13 -15.26 -8.42
N PHE A 284 -3.46 -14.00 -8.19
CA PHE A 284 -4.15 -13.16 -9.16
C PHE A 284 -3.12 -12.20 -9.75
N GLY A 285 -2.86 -12.35 -11.05
CA GLY A 285 -2.03 -11.42 -11.81
C GLY A 285 -2.72 -10.08 -11.94
N TYR A 286 -1.93 -9.01 -12.00
CA TYR A 286 -2.39 -7.64 -12.19
C TYR A 286 -2.22 -7.23 -13.65
N TRP A 287 -3.26 -6.64 -14.23
CA TRP A 287 -3.25 -6.07 -15.57
C TRP A 287 -3.80 -4.64 -15.50
N PRO A 288 -2.92 -3.62 -15.38
CA PRO A 288 -3.34 -2.23 -15.49
C PRO A 288 -3.70 -1.92 -16.94
N CYS A 289 -4.88 -1.33 -17.15
CA CYS A 289 -5.27 -0.83 -18.46
C CYS A 289 -6.14 0.41 -18.34
N LEU A 290 -6.38 1.05 -19.49
CA LEU A 290 -7.31 2.16 -19.63
C LEU A 290 -8.58 1.67 -20.33
N VAL A 291 -9.71 2.25 -19.97
CA VAL A 291 -10.98 2.08 -20.69
C VAL A 291 -11.55 3.45 -21.01
N GLU A 292 -12.08 3.63 -22.21
CA GLU A 292 -12.76 4.88 -22.57
C GLU A 292 -13.96 5.13 -21.66
N ARG A 293 -14.16 6.38 -21.24
CA ARG A 293 -15.26 6.75 -20.34
C ARG A 293 -16.63 6.40 -20.91
N ILE A 294 -16.80 6.51 -22.23
CA ILE A 294 -18.06 6.20 -22.93
C ILE A 294 -18.52 4.75 -22.73
N ASN A 295 -17.58 3.84 -22.44
CA ASN A 295 -17.87 2.42 -22.23
C ASN A 295 -18.18 2.09 -20.76
N VAL A 296 -18.27 3.09 -19.87
CA VAL A 296 -18.51 2.91 -18.44
C VAL A 296 -19.68 3.77 -17.99
N THR A 297 -20.79 3.14 -17.61
CA THR A 297 -21.96 3.83 -17.07
C THR A 297 -22.09 3.56 -15.57
N PRO A 298 -21.87 4.55 -14.69
CA PRO A 298 -22.16 4.39 -13.26
C PRO A 298 -23.66 4.21 -13.05
N ARG A 299 -24.04 3.38 -12.07
CA ARG A 299 -25.43 3.23 -11.61
C ARG A 299 -25.51 3.66 -10.16
N ILE A 300 -26.44 4.54 -9.86
CA ILE A 300 -26.73 5.02 -8.51
C ILE A 300 -28.11 4.53 -8.06
N GLN A 301 -28.27 4.31 -6.77
CA GLN A 301 -29.53 3.94 -6.15
C GLN A 301 -29.60 4.56 -4.76
N ILE A 302 -30.76 5.11 -4.42
CA ILE A 302 -31.10 5.56 -3.06
C ILE A 302 -32.09 4.53 -2.51
N VAL A 303 -31.84 4.08 -1.28
CA VAL A 303 -32.62 3.05 -0.59
C VAL A 303 -33.27 3.67 0.63
#